data_AF-A0A925VJ45-F1
#
_entry.id   AF-A0A925VJ45-F1
#
_cell.length_a   1.000
_cell.length_b   1.000
_cell.length_c   1.000
_cell.angle_alpha   90.00
_cell.angle_beta   90.00
_cell.angle_gamma   90.00
#
_symmetry.space_group_name_H-M   'P 1'
#
loop_
_entity.id
_entity.type
_entity.pdbx_description
1 polymer ?
#
loop_
_entity_poly.entity_id
_entity_poly.type
_entity_poly.pdbx_seq_one_letter_code
_entity_poly.pdbx_strand_id
1 'polypeptide(L)'
;MLPEPRLARQIIETLGQSGTPLSKGVSYYNVGNESLLNAIDRHYLSSYLADGGAVFKLVVGDYGSGKSHFLYCVRDRAWQRNFAVSKVDLSPKESPYDDQRRVYAAVASSIIWHELGDGGEDERGLARFLEGTLRRLVHPHGLDLEDAGAAELPEVRALLQTVATTPIDSLSFQKAVQGYLQALLRGQELRQESLGRWLQGEEISPEDGRDLRGIGVTEKINKNNAFKVLRSLCQTVRALGYTGLALLFDEGDRMLSVGGRSEKVATDNLREVIDRCREDLPGALFLYAVPPPFIYDIVPKYPALQQRIQAPSYFSKSNPFSPQINLERLDVPDEELLTQIGYRLLPIFEAAYSTKLDPALQAENIATLSEAARSSYLAISHRRLFIKALVTEWYRQMEEGQQAITGEYATAAIRGQSDALGALADSQQRPY
;
A
#
# COMPACT_ATOMS: atom_id res chain seq x y z
N MET A 1 -20.78 9.14 -2.70
CA MET A 1 -21.08 7.69 -2.60
C MET A 1 -20.54 7.22 -1.26
N LEU A 2 -21.33 6.50 -0.47
CA LEU A 2 -20.91 5.94 0.82
C LEU A 2 -20.54 4.47 0.64
N PRO A 3 -19.65 3.91 1.49
CA PRO A 3 -19.38 2.48 1.49
C PRO A 3 -20.63 1.69 1.87
N GLU A 4 -20.69 0.43 1.43
CA GLU A 4 -21.69 -0.51 1.93
C GLU A 4 -21.58 -0.67 3.46
N PRO A 5 -22.69 -0.94 4.18
CA PRO A 5 -22.70 -0.98 5.65
C PRO A 5 -21.64 -1.90 6.26
N ARG A 6 -21.35 -3.05 5.63
CA ARG A 6 -20.31 -3.98 6.09
C ARG A 6 -18.92 -3.37 6.00
N LEU A 7 -18.58 -2.73 4.89
CA LEU A 7 -17.30 -2.03 4.71
C LEU A 7 -17.22 -0.80 5.61
N ALA A 8 -18.32 -0.06 5.76
CA ALA A 8 -18.42 1.07 6.68
C ALA A 8 -18.06 0.65 8.10
N ARG A 9 -18.63 -0.47 8.58
CA ARG A 9 -18.33 -1.04 9.89
C ARG A 9 -16.86 -1.43 10.05
N GLN A 10 -16.29 -2.13 9.07
CA GLN A 10 -14.87 -2.47 9.10
C GLN A 10 -13.96 -1.24 9.16
N ILE A 11 -14.29 -0.17 8.42
CA ILE A 11 -13.57 1.10 8.44
C ILE A 11 -13.60 1.68 9.86
N ILE A 12 -14.79 1.82 10.45
CA ILE A 12 -14.95 2.45 11.77
C ILE A 12 -14.28 1.62 12.88
N GLU A 13 -14.47 0.30 12.89
CA GLU A 13 -13.86 -0.57 13.91
C GLU A 13 -12.32 -0.53 13.84
N THR A 14 -11.74 -0.57 12.63
CA THR A 14 -10.28 -0.48 12.45
C THR A 14 -9.75 0.89 12.91
N LEU A 15 -10.40 1.97 12.48
CA LEU A 15 -10.02 3.33 12.86
C LEU A 15 -10.17 3.57 14.37
N GLY A 16 -11.22 3.05 15.01
CA GLY A 16 -11.42 3.16 16.46
C GLY A 16 -10.35 2.42 17.27
N GLN A 17 -9.96 1.21 16.84
CA GLN A 17 -8.99 0.37 17.57
C GLN A 17 -7.56 0.92 17.47
N SER A 18 -7.07 1.15 16.25
CA SER A 18 -5.66 1.49 16.02
C SER A 18 -5.44 2.93 15.54
N GLY A 19 -6.48 3.58 15.02
CA GLY A 19 -6.38 4.84 14.28
C GLY A 19 -5.48 4.74 13.04
N THR A 20 -5.29 3.53 12.53
CA THR A 20 -4.62 3.26 11.26
C THR A 20 -5.65 3.02 10.17
N PRO A 21 -5.39 3.42 8.91
CA PRO A 21 -6.33 3.19 7.82
C PRO A 21 -6.57 1.69 7.62
N LEU A 22 -7.83 1.32 7.36
CA LEU A 22 -8.15 0.00 6.81
C LEU A 22 -7.55 -0.08 5.40
N SER A 23 -7.05 -1.25 5.00
CA SER A 23 -6.51 -1.41 3.65
C SER A 23 -7.59 -1.10 2.60
N LYS A 24 -8.85 -1.48 2.78
CA LYS A 24 -9.95 -1.20 1.86
C LYS A 24 -10.73 0.07 2.25
N GLY A 25 -11.23 0.79 1.25
CA GLY A 25 -12.14 1.92 1.46
C GLY A 25 -11.50 3.23 1.93
N VAL A 26 -10.16 3.36 1.87
CA VAL A 26 -9.45 4.60 2.23
C VAL A 26 -9.93 5.83 1.46
N SER A 27 -10.37 5.63 0.22
CA SER A 27 -10.85 6.67 -0.68
C SER A 27 -12.13 7.37 -0.17
N TYR A 28 -12.93 6.72 0.70
CA TYR A 28 -14.17 7.31 1.24
C TYR A 28 -13.93 8.45 2.24
N TYR A 29 -12.80 8.40 2.95
CA TYR A 29 -12.45 9.38 3.99
C TYR A 29 -11.13 10.09 3.73
N ASN A 30 -10.62 10.02 2.50
CA ASN A 30 -9.42 10.73 2.10
C ASN A 30 -9.65 12.25 2.05
N VAL A 31 -8.70 13.02 2.59
CA VAL A 31 -8.73 14.49 2.66
C VAL A 31 -7.33 15.06 2.42
N GLY A 32 -7.25 16.15 1.68
CA GLY A 32 -6.07 17.01 1.65
C GLY A 32 -4.92 16.60 0.72
N ASN A 33 -4.96 15.45 0.06
CA ASN A 33 -3.88 15.02 -0.85
C ASN A 33 -4.37 14.77 -2.29
N GLU A 34 -5.57 15.26 -2.62
CA GLU A 34 -6.26 14.99 -3.86
C GLU A 34 -5.50 15.58 -5.06
N SER A 35 -4.86 16.75 -4.90
CA SER A 35 -4.01 17.32 -5.96
C SER A 35 -2.79 16.46 -6.26
N LEU A 36 -2.16 15.89 -5.22
CA LEU A 36 -0.99 15.00 -5.35
C LEU A 36 -1.40 13.70 -6.06
N LEU A 37 -2.49 13.10 -5.61
CA LEU A 37 -3.01 11.89 -6.23
C LEU A 37 -3.43 12.12 -7.69
N ASN A 38 -4.06 13.26 -8.00
CA ASN A 38 -4.44 13.63 -9.36
C ASN A 38 -3.21 13.89 -10.24
N ALA A 39 -2.15 14.46 -9.69
CA ALA A 39 -0.88 14.61 -10.41
C ALA A 39 -0.25 13.24 -10.71
N ILE A 40 -0.24 12.30 -9.76
CA ILE A 40 0.26 10.93 -9.98
C ILE A 40 -0.55 10.24 -11.07
N ASP A 41 -1.88 10.29 -10.99
CA ASP A 41 -2.75 9.64 -11.98
C ASP A 41 -2.52 10.22 -13.38
N ARG A 42 -2.56 11.55 -13.52
CA ARG A 42 -2.45 12.23 -14.81
C ARG A 42 -1.07 12.08 -15.45
N HIS A 43 0.00 12.29 -14.69
CA HIS A 43 1.35 12.35 -15.25
C HIS A 43 2.06 11.00 -15.30
N TYR A 44 1.58 10.00 -14.56
CA TYR A 44 2.22 8.69 -14.48
C TYR A 44 1.30 7.54 -14.81
N LEU A 45 0.27 7.26 -13.99
CA LEU A 45 -0.54 6.04 -14.15
C LEU A 45 -1.29 6.00 -15.49
N SER A 46 -1.84 7.12 -15.93
CA SER A 46 -2.62 7.23 -17.18
C SER A 46 -1.78 7.61 -18.42
N SER A 47 -0.47 7.83 -18.27
CA SER A 47 0.38 8.29 -19.37
C SER A 47 1.76 7.61 -19.34
N TYR A 48 2.76 8.23 -18.73
CA TYR A 48 4.17 7.83 -18.85
C TYR A 48 4.44 6.35 -18.52
N LEU A 49 3.75 5.79 -17.53
CA LEU A 49 3.92 4.39 -17.14
C LEU A 49 3.17 3.43 -18.08
N ALA A 50 2.03 3.85 -18.62
CA ALA A 50 1.29 3.07 -19.61
C ALA A 50 2.16 2.87 -20.88
N ASP A 51 2.89 3.91 -21.29
CA ASP A 51 3.81 3.91 -22.42
C ASP A 51 5.14 3.15 -22.16
N GLY A 52 5.28 2.54 -20.98
CA GLY A 52 6.43 1.70 -20.62
C GLY A 52 7.57 2.44 -19.91
N GLY A 53 7.38 3.70 -19.52
CA GLY A 53 8.31 4.40 -18.64
C GLY A 53 8.31 3.83 -17.21
N ALA A 54 9.30 4.24 -16.41
CA ALA A 54 9.34 3.95 -14.97
C ALA A 54 9.66 5.20 -14.16
N VAL A 55 9.10 5.28 -12.95
CA VAL A 55 9.33 6.40 -12.06
C VAL A 55 9.51 5.95 -10.61
N PHE A 56 10.40 6.65 -9.92
CA PHE A 56 10.63 6.52 -8.50
C PHE A 56 10.24 7.82 -7.78
N LYS A 57 9.50 7.72 -6.67
CA LYS A 57 9.18 8.83 -5.76
C LYS A 57 9.35 8.41 -4.30
N LEU A 58 9.84 9.34 -3.49
CA LEU A 58 9.83 9.29 -2.03
C LEU A 58 8.55 9.96 -1.52
N VAL A 59 7.88 9.31 -0.57
CA VAL A 59 6.76 9.88 0.18
C VAL A 59 7.29 10.28 1.56
N VAL A 60 7.51 11.57 1.75
CA VAL A 60 8.11 12.16 2.95
C VAL A 60 7.01 12.62 3.89
N GLY A 61 7.06 12.20 5.15
CA GLY A 61 6.19 12.73 6.20
C GLY A 61 6.43 12.05 7.54
N ASP A 62 6.07 12.74 8.63
CA ASP A 62 6.26 12.24 9.99
C ASP A 62 5.48 10.95 10.30
N TYR A 63 5.79 10.33 11.43
CA TYR A 63 5.01 9.20 11.92
C TYR A 63 3.55 9.63 12.12
N GLY A 64 2.56 8.89 11.59
CA GLY A 64 1.15 9.31 11.70
C GLY A 64 0.72 10.44 10.76
N SER A 65 1.59 10.95 9.88
CA SER A 65 1.21 11.91 8.81
C SER A 65 0.35 11.31 7.69
N GLY A 66 0.04 10.01 7.74
CA GLY A 66 -0.79 9.36 6.73
C GLY A 66 -0.01 8.79 5.53
N LYS A 67 1.28 8.47 5.68
CA LYS A 67 2.08 7.77 4.64
C LYS A 67 1.39 6.51 4.13
N SER A 68 1.03 5.58 5.01
CA SER A 68 0.31 4.35 4.67
C SER A 68 -1.04 4.64 3.99
N HIS A 69 -1.77 5.65 4.49
CA HIS A 69 -3.04 6.08 3.90
C HIS A 69 -2.86 6.59 2.46
N PHE A 70 -1.83 7.41 2.22
CA PHE A 70 -1.49 7.90 0.90
C PHE A 70 -1.10 6.77 -0.06
N LEU A 71 -0.31 5.79 0.39
CA LEU A 71 0.05 4.61 -0.41
C LEU A 71 -1.20 3.80 -0.80
N TYR A 72 -2.16 3.59 0.13
CA TYR A 72 -3.43 2.93 -0.21
C TYR A 72 -4.25 3.73 -1.22
N CYS A 73 -4.27 5.07 -1.12
CA CYS A 73 -4.96 5.90 -2.11
C CYS A 73 -4.32 5.80 -3.50
N VAL A 74 -2.98 5.72 -3.58
CA VAL A 74 -2.28 5.48 -4.86
C VAL A 74 -2.58 4.08 -5.39
N ARG A 75 -2.62 3.05 -4.53
CA ARG A 75 -3.00 1.68 -4.91
C ARG A 75 -4.39 1.64 -5.54
N ASP A 76 -5.39 2.29 -4.92
CA ASP A 76 -6.76 2.32 -5.45
C ASP A 76 -6.79 2.92 -6.86
N ARG A 77 -6.05 4.01 -7.09
CA ARG A 77 -5.91 4.61 -8.43
C ARG A 77 -5.15 3.73 -9.41
N ALA A 78 -4.12 3.04 -8.96
CA ALA A 78 -3.36 2.09 -9.77
C ALA A 78 -4.28 0.95 -10.26
N TRP A 79 -5.12 0.38 -9.39
CA TRP A 79 -6.11 -0.62 -9.78
C TRP A 79 -7.14 -0.10 -10.78
N GLN A 80 -7.64 1.13 -10.59
CA GLN A 80 -8.53 1.78 -11.57
C GLN A 80 -7.88 1.97 -12.96
N ARG A 81 -6.54 2.01 -13.02
CA ARG A 81 -5.75 2.08 -14.25
C ARG A 81 -5.21 0.72 -14.69
N ASN A 82 -5.73 -0.39 -14.14
CA ASN A 82 -5.33 -1.75 -14.46
C ASN A 82 -3.84 -2.05 -14.18
N PHE A 83 -3.27 -1.47 -13.12
CA PHE A 83 -1.94 -1.84 -12.63
C PHE A 83 -2.04 -3.00 -11.64
N ALA A 84 -1.06 -3.90 -11.69
CA ALA A 84 -0.78 -4.77 -10.56
C ALA A 84 -0.14 -3.94 -9.43
N VAL A 85 -0.35 -4.32 -8.17
CA VAL A 85 0.23 -3.61 -7.03
C VAL A 85 0.88 -4.58 -6.07
N SER A 86 2.09 -4.25 -5.62
CA SER A 86 2.75 -4.89 -4.47
C SER A 86 2.92 -3.86 -3.37
N LYS A 87 2.33 -4.12 -2.19
CA LYS A 87 2.52 -3.29 -1.00
C LYS A 87 3.41 -4.03 -0.02
N VAL A 88 4.64 -3.57 0.13
CA VAL A 88 5.66 -4.15 1.01
C VAL A 88 5.78 -3.30 2.27
N ASP A 89 5.55 -3.89 3.43
CA ASP A 89 5.84 -3.27 4.71
C ASP A 89 7.32 -3.56 5.06
N LEU A 90 8.11 -2.52 5.24
CA LEU A 90 9.56 -2.64 5.37
C LEU A 90 9.98 -2.84 6.83
N SER A 91 9.83 -4.06 7.36
CA SER A 91 10.42 -4.42 8.66
C SER A 91 11.82 -5.01 8.52
N PRO A 92 12.72 -4.88 9.54
CA PRO A 92 14.03 -5.54 9.53
C PRO A 92 13.97 -7.08 9.39
N LYS A 93 12.82 -7.68 9.74
CA LYS A 93 12.55 -9.11 9.57
C LYS A 93 12.08 -9.42 8.15
N GLU A 94 11.24 -8.57 7.57
CA GLU A 94 10.55 -8.83 6.29
C GLU A 94 11.32 -8.33 5.06
N SER A 95 12.11 -7.26 5.16
CA SER A 95 12.92 -6.76 4.04
C SER A 95 14.18 -6.02 4.50
N PRO A 96 15.35 -6.68 4.53
CA PRO A 96 16.61 -6.01 4.77
C PRO A 96 16.97 -5.18 3.56
N TYR A 97 17.17 -3.91 3.82
CA TYR A 97 17.57 -2.92 2.83
C TYR A 97 18.95 -3.21 2.23
N ASP A 98 19.71 -4.15 2.75
CA ASP A 98 21.05 -4.53 2.29
C ASP A 98 21.06 -5.75 1.33
N ASP A 99 19.90 -6.33 1.03
CA ASP A 99 19.81 -7.55 0.21
C ASP A 99 18.75 -7.46 -0.89
N GLN A 100 19.21 -7.27 -2.13
CA GLN A 100 18.38 -7.20 -3.32
C GLN A 100 17.53 -8.46 -3.54
N ARG A 101 18.03 -9.65 -3.17
CA ARG A 101 17.24 -10.89 -3.24
C ARG A 101 16.04 -10.80 -2.30
N ARG A 102 16.23 -10.27 -1.10
CA ARG A 102 15.16 -10.15 -0.10
C ARG A 102 14.17 -9.05 -0.48
N VAL A 103 14.62 -7.96 -1.10
CA VAL A 103 13.72 -6.95 -1.69
C VAL A 103 12.83 -7.58 -2.77
N TYR A 104 13.41 -8.35 -3.69
CA TYR A 104 12.64 -9.08 -4.70
C TYR A 104 11.63 -10.04 -4.06
N ALA A 105 12.09 -10.86 -3.10
CA ALA A 105 11.24 -11.84 -2.43
C ALA A 105 10.07 -11.17 -1.70
N ALA A 106 10.32 -10.04 -1.03
CA ALA A 106 9.29 -9.24 -0.37
C ALA A 106 8.27 -8.67 -1.38
N VAL A 107 8.73 -8.18 -2.54
CA VAL A 107 7.85 -7.73 -3.62
C VAL A 107 6.99 -8.88 -4.16
N ALA A 108 7.60 -10.02 -4.44
CA ALA A 108 6.92 -11.18 -5.00
C ALA A 108 5.95 -11.83 -4.00
N SER A 109 6.23 -11.79 -2.70
CA SER A 109 5.30 -12.25 -1.66
C SER A 109 4.18 -11.26 -1.36
N SER A 110 4.37 -9.97 -1.65
CA SER A 110 3.42 -8.91 -1.31
C SER A 110 2.61 -8.37 -2.48
N ILE A 111 2.81 -8.90 -3.71
CA ILE A 111 1.94 -8.59 -4.84
C ILE A 111 0.51 -9.02 -4.53
N ILE A 112 -0.45 -8.16 -4.83
CA ILE A 112 -1.84 -8.30 -4.43
C ILE A 112 -2.65 -8.77 -5.64
N TRP A 113 -3.34 -9.89 -5.49
CA TRP A 113 -4.47 -10.24 -6.32
C TRP A 113 -5.70 -9.46 -5.83
N HIS A 114 -6.25 -8.60 -6.69
CA HIS A 114 -7.43 -7.80 -6.39
C HIS A 114 -8.44 -7.98 -7.51
N GLU A 115 -9.61 -8.52 -7.16
CA GLU A 115 -10.72 -8.67 -8.07
C GLU A 115 -11.58 -7.40 -8.07
N LEU A 116 -11.67 -6.75 -9.22
CA LEU A 116 -12.44 -5.52 -9.37
C LEU A 116 -13.93 -5.83 -9.32
N GLY A 117 -14.62 -5.31 -8.30
CA GLY A 117 -16.07 -5.33 -8.21
C GLY A 117 -16.68 -6.53 -7.50
N ASP A 118 -15.87 -7.51 -7.07
CA ASP A 118 -16.30 -8.56 -6.16
C ASP A 118 -15.86 -8.23 -4.73
N GLY A 119 -16.69 -8.51 -3.75
CA GLY A 119 -16.43 -8.28 -2.33
C GLY A 119 -15.35 -9.20 -1.74
N GLY A 120 -14.65 -9.97 -2.58
CA GLY A 120 -13.61 -10.93 -2.24
C GLY A 120 -12.45 -10.30 -1.45
N GLU A 121 -11.81 -11.10 -0.61
CA GLU A 121 -10.63 -10.66 0.15
C GLU A 121 -9.41 -10.52 -0.76
N ASP A 122 -8.57 -9.52 -0.47
CA ASP A 122 -7.33 -9.32 -1.24
C ASP A 122 -6.34 -10.44 -0.87
N GLU A 123 -5.90 -11.23 -1.84
CA GLU A 123 -4.90 -12.27 -1.63
C GLU A 123 -3.49 -11.76 -1.98
N ARG A 124 -2.46 -12.34 -1.34
CA ARG A 124 -1.06 -11.92 -1.55
C ARG A 124 -0.20 -13.06 -2.09
N GLY A 125 0.81 -12.68 -2.86
CA GLY A 125 1.83 -13.56 -3.39
C GLY A 125 1.72 -13.76 -4.90
N LEU A 126 2.88 -13.88 -5.55
CA LEU A 126 2.96 -14.00 -7.01
C LEU A 126 2.25 -15.23 -7.54
N ALA A 127 2.31 -16.35 -6.80
CA ALA A 127 1.54 -17.55 -7.09
C ALA A 127 0.03 -17.25 -7.17
N ARG A 128 -0.54 -16.64 -6.12
CA ARG A 128 -1.96 -16.25 -6.07
C ARG A 128 -2.34 -15.23 -7.13
N PHE A 129 -1.46 -14.26 -7.41
CA PHE A 129 -1.66 -13.28 -8.47
C PHE A 129 -1.74 -13.93 -9.86
N LEU A 130 -0.86 -14.90 -10.16
CA LEU A 130 -0.87 -15.64 -11.42
C LEU A 130 -2.11 -16.54 -11.53
N GLU A 131 -2.44 -17.25 -10.45
CA GLU A 131 -3.63 -18.09 -10.36
C GLU A 131 -4.91 -17.28 -10.58
N GLY A 132 -5.11 -16.20 -9.82
CA GLY A 132 -6.25 -15.31 -9.95
C GLY A 132 -6.36 -14.70 -11.36
N THR A 133 -5.23 -14.28 -11.94
CA THR A 133 -5.21 -13.74 -13.32
C THR A 133 -5.71 -14.77 -14.33
N LEU A 134 -5.34 -16.03 -14.16
CA LEU A 134 -5.81 -17.12 -15.02
C LEU A 134 -7.29 -17.44 -14.74
N ARG A 135 -7.71 -17.51 -13.46
CA ARG A 135 -9.10 -17.74 -13.05
C ARG A 135 -10.04 -16.70 -13.64
N ARG A 136 -9.63 -15.43 -13.70
CA ARG A 136 -10.40 -14.34 -14.33
C ARG A 136 -10.72 -14.58 -15.82
N LEU A 137 -9.90 -15.35 -16.52
CA LEU A 137 -10.14 -15.72 -17.92
C LEU A 137 -11.06 -16.95 -18.06
N VAL A 138 -11.07 -17.83 -17.06
CA VAL A 138 -11.78 -19.13 -17.12
C VAL A 138 -13.18 -19.04 -16.50
N HIS A 139 -13.31 -18.38 -15.34
CA HIS A 139 -14.54 -18.29 -14.57
C HIS A 139 -15.76 -17.73 -15.35
N PRO A 140 -15.62 -16.73 -16.24
CA PRO A 140 -16.75 -16.24 -17.06
C PRO A 140 -17.38 -17.30 -17.98
N HIS A 141 -16.67 -18.40 -18.25
CA HIS A 141 -17.17 -19.53 -19.05
C HIS A 141 -17.81 -20.63 -18.20
N GLY A 142 -17.93 -20.44 -16.88
CA GLY A 142 -18.48 -21.44 -15.96
C GLY A 142 -17.58 -22.67 -15.77
N LEU A 143 -16.28 -22.50 -16.00
CA LEU A 143 -15.24 -23.52 -15.86
C LEU A 143 -14.33 -23.20 -14.66
N ASP A 144 -13.69 -24.22 -14.11
CA ASP A 144 -12.52 -24.09 -13.22
C ASP A 144 -11.21 -24.35 -14.01
N LEU A 145 -10.07 -24.00 -13.42
CA LEU A 145 -8.76 -24.07 -14.08
C LEU A 145 -8.38 -25.46 -14.58
N GLU A 146 -8.79 -26.51 -13.86
CA GLU A 146 -8.43 -27.90 -14.16
C GLU A 146 -9.42 -28.59 -15.11
N ASP A 147 -10.50 -27.90 -15.49
CA ASP A 147 -11.46 -28.45 -16.44
C ASP A 147 -10.83 -28.63 -17.82
N ALA A 148 -11.16 -29.72 -18.50
CA ALA A 148 -10.58 -30.07 -19.80
C ALA A 148 -10.74 -28.96 -20.88
N GLY A 149 -11.75 -28.10 -20.74
CA GLY A 149 -11.98 -26.97 -21.63
C GLY A 149 -11.20 -25.70 -21.29
N ALA A 150 -10.67 -25.56 -20.07
CA ALA A 150 -10.05 -24.31 -19.61
C ALA A 150 -8.80 -23.95 -20.41
N ALA A 151 -7.92 -24.93 -20.68
CA ALA A 151 -6.72 -24.73 -21.50
C ALA A 151 -7.01 -24.48 -22.98
N GLU A 152 -8.23 -24.80 -23.44
CA GLU A 152 -8.65 -24.68 -24.84
C GLU A 152 -9.29 -23.32 -25.15
N LEU A 153 -9.65 -22.56 -24.11
CA LEU A 153 -10.22 -21.21 -24.24
C LEU A 153 -9.28 -20.30 -25.04
N PRO A 154 -9.78 -19.57 -26.06
CA PRO A 154 -8.97 -18.66 -26.87
C PRO A 154 -8.15 -17.65 -26.05
N GLU A 155 -8.74 -17.10 -24.99
CA GLU A 155 -8.16 -16.11 -24.08
C GLU A 155 -6.99 -16.71 -23.28
N VAL A 156 -7.17 -17.93 -22.77
CA VAL A 156 -6.12 -18.67 -22.05
C VAL A 156 -4.95 -18.99 -22.98
N ARG A 157 -5.24 -19.49 -24.19
CA ARG A 157 -4.23 -19.77 -25.21
C ARG A 157 -3.46 -18.52 -25.61
N ALA A 158 -4.16 -17.41 -25.84
CA ALA A 158 -3.57 -16.13 -26.16
C ALA A 158 -2.66 -15.62 -25.03
N LEU A 159 -3.09 -15.74 -23.76
CA LEU A 159 -2.28 -15.38 -22.60
C LEU A 159 -0.99 -16.21 -22.54
N LEU A 160 -1.11 -17.54 -22.62
CA LEU A 160 0.04 -18.45 -22.57
C LEU A 160 1.02 -18.18 -23.72
N GLN A 161 0.51 -17.95 -24.92
CA GLN A 161 1.32 -17.59 -26.08
C GLN A 161 2.01 -16.24 -25.87
N THR A 162 1.30 -15.22 -25.36
CA THR A 162 1.84 -13.89 -25.08
C THR A 162 2.98 -13.98 -24.07
N VAL A 163 2.80 -14.70 -22.96
CA VAL A 163 3.86 -14.93 -21.96
C VAL A 163 5.05 -15.66 -22.59
N ALA A 164 4.82 -16.54 -23.57
CA ALA A 164 5.87 -17.28 -24.26
C ALA A 164 6.67 -16.47 -25.28
N THR A 165 6.04 -15.52 -25.95
CA THR A 165 6.69 -14.72 -27.00
C THR A 165 7.20 -13.38 -26.49
N THR A 166 6.71 -12.90 -25.35
CA THR A 166 7.17 -11.63 -24.76
C THR A 166 8.65 -11.74 -24.38
N PRO A 167 9.50 -10.79 -24.80
CA PRO A 167 10.89 -10.73 -24.34
C PRO A 167 10.93 -10.47 -22.83
N ILE A 168 11.40 -11.48 -22.08
CA ILE A 168 11.60 -11.41 -20.63
C ILE A 168 13.09 -11.64 -20.36
N ASP A 169 13.71 -10.74 -19.59
CA ASP A 169 15.17 -10.72 -19.39
C ASP A 169 15.71 -12.02 -18.78
N SER A 170 14.99 -12.59 -17.81
CA SER A 170 15.35 -13.86 -17.19
C SER A 170 14.59 -15.02 -17.82
N LEU A 171 15.28 -15.84 -18.61
CA LEU A 171 14.72 -17.05 -19.19
C LEU A 171 14.21 -18.02 -18.12
N SER A 172 14.95 -18.20 -17.01
CA SER A 172 14.49 -19.03 -15.89
C SER A 172 13.20 -18.50 -15.29
N PHE A 173 13.04 -17.16 -15.19
CA PHE A 173 11.80 -16.56 -14.69
C PHE A 173 10.63 -16.79 -15.63
N GLN A 174 10.83 -16.54 -16.94
CA GLN A 174 9.82 -16.81 -17.95
C GLN A 174 9.38 -18.28 -17.93
N LYS A 175 10.34 -19.22 -17.86
CA LYS A 175 10.05 -20.66 -17.77
C LYS A 175 9.31 -21.03 -16.50
N ALA A 176 9.63 -20.40 -15.38
CA ALA A 176 8.93 -20.64 -14.12
C ALA A 176 7.46 -20.16 -14.20
N VAL A 177 7.19 -18.98 -14.76
CA VAL A 177 5.82 -18.48 -14.97
C VAL A 177 5.05 -19.40 -15.93
N GLN A 178 5.64 -19.76 -17.06
CA GLN A 178 5.03 -20.69 -18.02
C GLN A 178 4.70 -22.04 -17.38
N GLY A 179 5.67 -22.62 -16.67
CA GLY A 179 5.50 -23.88 -15.96
C GLY A 179 4.41 -23.79 -14.90
N TYR A 180 4.32 -22.66 -14.19
CA TYR A 180 3.35 -22.47 -13.12
C TYR A 180 1.92 -22.40 -13.68
N LEU A 181 1.70 -21.59 -14.72
CA LEU A 181 0.40 -21.50 -15.41
C LEU A 181 -0.01 -22.85 -16.03
N GLN A 182 0.93 -23.59 -16.62
CA GLN A 182 0.65 -24.93 -17.15
C GLN A 182 0.36 -25.96 -16.05
N ALA A 183 1.05 -25.85 -14.90
CA ALA A 183 0.83 -26.72 -13.76
C ALA A 183 -0.54 -26.47 -13.13
N LEU A 184 -1.01 -25.22 -13.10
CA LEU A 184 -2.38 -24.85 -12.70
C LEU A 184 -3.43 -25.52 -13.60
N LEU A 185 -3.32 -25.38 -14.92
CA LEU A 185 -4.28 -25.96 -15.87
C LEU A 185 -4.30 -27.50 -15.90
N ARG A 186 -3.28 -28.15 -15.34
CA ARG A 186 -3.10 -29.61 -15.37
C ARG A 186 -3.23 -30.28 -14.00
N GLY A 187 -3.58 -29.52 -12.95
CA GLY A 187 -3.66 -30.04 -11.58
C GLY A 187 -2.33 -30.63 -11.06
N GLN A 188 -1.19 -30.07 -11.45
CA GLN A 188 0.14 -30.58 -11.03
C GLN A 188 0.60 -29.93 -9.71
N GLU A 189 -0.10 -30.23 -8.61
CA GLU A 189 0.08 -29.58 -7.29
C GLU A 189 1.54 -29.48 -6.83
N LEU A 190 2.30 -30.59 -6.84
CA LEU A 190 3.71 -30.59 -6.42
C LEU A 190 4.55 -29.60 -7.24
N ARG A 191 4.32 -29.55 -8.56
CA ARG A 191 5.03 -28.63 -9.44
C ARG A 191 4.58 -27.19 -9.24
N GLN A 192 3.29 -26.96 -8.96
CA GLN A 192 2.77 -25.63 -8.59
C GLN A 192 3.47 -25.12 -7.32
N GLU A 193 3.59 -25.96 -6.29
CA GLU A 193 4.26 -25.60 -5.04
C GLU A 193 5.73 -25.23 -5.27
N SER A 194 6.51 -26.11 -5.92
CA SER A 194 7.94 -25.86 -6.18
C SER A 194 8.17 -24.59 -7.02
N LEU A 195 7.35 -24.37 -8.05
CA LEU A 195 7.44 -23.18 -8.90
C LEU A 195 7.00 -21.91 -8.17
N GLY A 196 5.94 -21.98 -7.36
CA GLY A 196 5.47 -20.87 -6.53
C GLY A 196 6.56 -20.39 -5.58
N ARG A 197 7.19 -21.32 -4.86
CA ARG A 197 8.32 -21.03 -3.95
C ARG A 197 9.50 -20.42 -4.68
N TRP A 198 9.88 -20.96 -5.84
CA TRP A 198 10.96 -20.39 -6.65
C TRP A 198 10.62 -18.97 -7.14
N LEU A 199 9.40 -18.74 -7.63
CA LEU A 199 8.92 -17.43 -8.10
C LEU A 199 8.91 -16.40 -6.96
N GLN A 200 8.64 -16.80 -5.72
CA GLN A 200 8.70 -15.94 -4.55
C GLN A 200 10.13 -15.72 -4.01
N GLY A 201 11.15 -16.36 -4.61
CA GLY A 201 12.54 -16.24 -4.16
C GLY A 201 12.89 -17.05 -2.91
N GLU A 202 12.01 -17.98 -2.52
CA GLU A 202 12.24 -18.93 -1.43
C GLU A 202 13.29 -19.98 -1.80
N GLU A 203 13.82 -20.66 -0.79
CA GLU A 203 14.70 -21.81 -1.00
C GLU A 203 13.86 -23.05 -1.31
N ILE A 204 14.19 -23.68 -2.43
CA ILE A 204 13.58 -24.95 -2.87
C ILE A 204 14.50 -26.13 -2.54
N SER A 205 13.92 -27.32 -2.40
CA SER A 205 14.66 -28.54 -2.14
C SER A 205 15.63 -28.88 -3.30
N PRO A 206 16.72 -29.64 -3.06
CA PRO A 206 17.59 -30.11 -4.14
C PRO A 206 16.90 -31.05 -5.15
N GLU A 207 15.78 -31.67 -4.77
CA GLU A 207 14.98 -32.54 -5.62
C GLU A 207 14.11 -31.69 -6.55
N ASP A 208 13.36 -30.75 -6.00
CA ASP A 208 12.58 -29.75 -6.74
C ASP A 208 13.48 -28.99 -7.71
N GLY A 209 14.65 -28.54 -7.24
CA GLY A 209 15.62 -27.85 -8.08
C GLY A 209 16.14 -28.69 -9.26
N ARG A 210 16.13 -30.03 -9.15
CA ARG A 210 16.45 -30.92 -10.28
C ARG A 210 15.27 -31.05 -11.24
N ASP A 211 14.04 -31.18 -10.76
CA ASP A 211 12.84 -31.21 -11.62
C ASP A 211 12.69 -29.89 -12.40
N LEU A 212 12.80 -28.76 -11.71
CA LEU A 212 12.67 -27.42 -12.30
C LEU A 212 13.74 -27.15 -13.38
N ARG A 213 14.95 -27.67 -13.22
CA ARG A 213 15.99 -27.61 -14.26
C ARG A 213 15.59 -28.35 -15.53
N GLY A 214 14.85 -29.46 -15.41
CA GLY A 214 14.32 -30.22 -16.54
C GLY A 214 13.36 -29.44 -17.43
N ILE A 215 12.71 -28.40 -16.88
CA ILE A 215 11.82 -27.49 -17.61
C ILE A 215 12.45 -26.12 -17.92
N GLY A 216 13.77 -25.98 -17.70
CA GLY A 216 14.53 -24.77 -18.07
C GLY A 216 14.65 -23.70 -16.97
N VAL A 217 14.22 -23.99 -15.74
CA VAL A 217 14.45 -23.12 -14.57
C VAL A 217 15.77 -23.52 -13.93
N THR A 218 16.87 -22.92 -14.38
CA THR A 218 18.23 -23.37 -14.05
C THR A 218 18.94 -22.48 -13.03
N GLU A 219 18.57 -21.20 -12.97
CA GLU A 219 19.18 -20.22 -12.08
C GLU A 219 18.55 -20.23 -10.67
N LYS A 220 19.36 -19.91 -9.67
CA LYS A 220 18.88 -19.53 -8.33
C LYS A 220 18.81 -18.01 -8.23
N ILE A 221 17.76 -17.49 -7.60
CA ILE A 221 17.64 -16.05 -7.31
C ILE A 221 18.62 -15.69 -6.19
N ASN A 222 19.49 -14.71 -6.45
CA ASN A 222 20.55 -14.23 -5.58
C ASN A 222 20.74 -12.72 -5.74
N LYS A 223 21.62 -12.11 -4.94
CA LYS A 223 21.85 -10.65 -4.96
C LYS A 223 22.20 -10.11 -6.35
N ASN A 224 22.93 -10.87 -7.16
CA ASN A 224 23.45 -10.38 -8.45
C ASN A 224 22.42 -10.45 -9.59
N ASN A 225 21.39 -11.31 -9.49
CA ASN A 225 20.35 -11.41 -10.51
C ASN A 225 18.96 -10.94 -10.03
N ALA A 226 18.80 -10.56 -8.76
CA ALA A 226 17.51 -10.14 -8.20
C ALA A 226 16.86 -8.99 -9.00
N PHE A 227 17.62 -7.99 -9.43
CA PHE A 227 17.10 -6.92 -10.29
C PHE A 227 16.66 -7.41 -11.68
N LYS A 228 17.42 -8.34 -12.30
CA LYS A 228 17.03 -8.99 -13.56
C LYS A 228 15.67 -9.69 -13.40
N VAL A 229 15.47 -10.36 -12.27
CA VAL A 229 14.23 -11.06 -11.94
C VAL A 229 13.10 -10.06 -11.65
N LEU A 230 13.34 -8.96 -10.93
CA LEU A 230 12.36 -7.90 -10.71
C LEU A 230 11.90 -7.24 -12.02
N ARG A 231 12.84 -6.99 -12.94
CA ARG A 231 12.52 -6.54 -14.30
C ARG A 231 11.66 -7.56 -15.04
N SER A 232 12.02 -8.83 -14.93
CA SER A 232 11.26 -9.94 -15.53
C SER A 232 9.83 -10.01 -14.99
N LEU A 233 9.63 -9.72 -13.70
CA LEU A 233 8.31 -9.56 -13.09
C LEU A 233 7.55 -8.39 -13.73
N CYS A 234 8.16 -7.21 -13.89
CA CYS A 234 7.52 -6.06 -14.55
C CYS A 234 7.10 -6.37 -15.99
N GLN A 235 7.99 -7.01 -16.77
CA GLN A 235 7.71 -7.47 -18.13
C GLN A 235 6.57 -8.49 -18.16
N THR A 236 6.55 -9.44 -17.22
CA THR A 236 5.52 -10.47 -17.11
C THR A 236 4.16 -9.87 -16.74
N VAL A 237 4.11 -8.94 -15.78
CA VAL A 237 2.87 -8.25 -15.40
C VAL A 237 2.22 -7.58 -16.62
N ARG A 238 3.03 -6.94 -17.48
CA ARG A 238 2.53 -6.38 -18.74
C ARG A 238 2.10 -7.45 -19.75
N ALA A 239 2.85 -8.55 -19.87
CA ALA A 239 2.48 -9.69 -20.70
C ALA A 239 1.15 -10.35 -20.27
N LEU A 240 0.80 -10.24 -18.98
CA LEU A 240 -0.47 -10.70 -18.41
C LEU A 240 -1.64 -9.73 -18.67
N GLY A 241 -1.40 -8.61 -19.37
CA GLY A 241 -2.43 -7.64 -19.74
C GLY A 241 -2.64 -6.51 -18.74
N TYR A 242 -1.77 -6.35 -17.73
CA TYR A 242 -1.80 -5.19 -16.85
C TYR A 242 -1.02 -4.01 -17.46
N THR A 243 -1.44 -2.79 -17.15
CA THR A 243 -0.78 -1.57 -17.62
C THR A 243 0.65 -1.45 -17.07
N GLY A 244 0.88 -1.90 -15.84
CA GLY A 244 2.18 -1.84 -15.19
C GLY A 244 2.14 -2.38 -13.77
N LEU A 245 3.21 -2.12 -13.00
CA LEU A 245 3.37 -2.58 -11.62
C LEU A 245 3.66 -1.40 -10.68
N ALA A 246 2.79 -1.17 -9.70
CA ALA A 246 3.05 -0.24 -8.62
C ALA A 246 3.67 -0.98 -7.42
N LEU A 247 4.84 -0.51 -6.99
CA LEU A 247 5.63 -1.05 -5.89
C LEU A 247 5.62 -0.01 -4.77
N LEU A 248 4.86 -0.31 -3.72
CA LEU A 248 4.58 0.59 -2.61
C LEU A 248 5.28 0.09 -1.36
N PHE A 249 6.31 0.81 -0.93
CA PHE A 249 7.11 0.47 0.23
C PHE A 249 6.76 1.37 1.40
N ASP A 250 6.19 0.78 2.45
CA ASP A 250 5.79 1.44 3.69
C ASP A 250 6.82 1.20 4.80
N GLU A 251 6.92 2.11 5.79
CA GLU A 251 7.79 2.00 6.98
C GLU A 251 9.32 2.24 6.84
N GLY A 252 9.74 3.33 6.18
CA GLY A 252 11.14 3.79 6.20
C GLY A 252 11.69 4.28 7.55
N ASP A 253 10.85 4.40 8.60
CA ASP A 253 11.25 4.96 9.90
C ASP A 253 12.36 4.16 10.60
N ARG A 254 12.47 2.85 10.29
CA ARG A 254 13.51 1.99 10.89
C ARG A 254 14.83 1.97 10.10
N MET A 255 14.92 2.59 8.91
CA MET A 255 16.23 2.79 8.26
C MET A 255 17.16 3.65 9.15
N LEU A 256 16.59 4.56 9.94
CA LEU A 256 17.32 5.38 10.93
C LEU A 256 17.88 4.57 12.12
N SER A 257 17.31 3.38 12.40
CA SER A 257 17.73 2.52 13.51
C SER A 257 18.97 1.67 13.18
N VAL A 258 19.32 1.60 11.90
CA VAL A 258 20.37 0.75 11.36
C VAL A 258 21.55 1.64 11.00
N GLY A 259 22.44 1.89 11.96
CA GLY A 259 23.63 2.73 11.73
C GLY A 259 24.77 2.01 10.99
N GLY A 260 25.75 2.78 10.51
CA GLY A 260 27.03 2.28 10.02
C GLY A 260 26.97 1.63 8.64
N ARG A 261 27.50 0.41 8.50
CA ARG A 261 27.66 -0.25 7.19
C ARG A 261 26.32 -0.55 6.52
N SER A 262 25.31 -0.95 7.28
CA SER A 262 24.00 -1.31 6.75
C SER A 262 23.21 -0.08 6.25
N GLU A 263 23.37 1.09 6.89
CA GLU A 263 22.84 2.37 6.38
C GLU A 263 23.38 2.69 4.99
N LYS A 264 24.70 2.52 4.81
CA LYS A 264 25.37 2.73 3.53
C LYS A 264 24.86 1.77 2.44
N VAL A 265 24.76 0.48 2.74
CA VAL A 265 24.26 -0.49 1.74
C VAL A 265 22.80 -0.20 1.38
N ALA A 266 21.97 0.19 2.35
CA ALA A 266 20.58 0.56 2.12
C ALA A 266 20.42 1.77 1.19
N THR A 267 21.24 2.81 1.40
CA THR A 267 21.23 4.02 0.56
C THR A 267 21.82 3.75 -0.83
N ASP A 268 22.85 2.90 -0.93
CA ASP A 268 23.42 2.44 -2.20
C ASP A 268 22.40 1.63 -3.02
N ASN A 269 21.64 0.74 -2.36
CA ASN A 269 20.56 -0.02 -2.99
C ASN A 269 19.42 0.89 -3.45
N LEU A 270 19.02 1.88 -2.64
CA LEU A 270 18.00 2.85 -3.05
C LEU A 270 18.44 3.65 -4.28
N ARG A 271 19.70 4.10 -4.30
CA ARG A 271 20.29 4.76 -5.47
C ARG A 271 20.25 3.85 -6.70
N GLU A 272 20.60 2.57 -6.55
CA GLU A 272 20.54 1.60 -7.64
C GLU A 272 19.10 1.42 -8.15
N VAL A 273 18.10 1.30 -7.27
CA VAL A 273 16.67 1.27 -7.69
C VAL A 273 16.32 2.49 -8.53
N ILE A 274 16.73 3.69 -8.11
CA ILE A 274 16.45 4.93 -8.84
C ILE A 274 17.10 4.93 -10.23
N ASP A 275 18.36 4.48 -10.32
CA ASP A 275 19.07 4.38 -11.59
C ASP A 275 18.38 3.37 -12.53
N ARG A 276 18.02 2.18 -12.02
CA ARG A 276 17.32 1.14 -12.78
C ARG A 276 15.93 1.55 -13.27
N CYS A 277 15.22 2.38 -12.51
CA CYS A 277 13.95 2.95 -12.96
C CYS A 277 14.11 3.82 -14.22
N ARG A 278 15.27 4.44 -14.42
CA ARG A 278 15.51 5.29 -15.61
C ARG A 278 15.88 4.47 -16.85
N GLU A 279 16.35 3.24 -16.66
CA GLU A 279 16.94 2.43 -17.73
C GLU A 279 16.00 1.28 -18.15
N ASP A 280 15.45 0.52 -17.19
CA ASP A 280 15.15 -0.90 -17.48
C ASP A 280 13.86 -1.47 -16.84
N LEU A 281 13.02 -0.70 -16.13
CA LEU A 281 11.85 -1.24 -15.42
C LEU A 281 10.50 -0.83 -16.06
N PRO A 282 10.05 -1.50 -17.13
CA PRO A 282 8.92 -1.00 -17.93
C PRO A 282 7.61 -0.96 -17.14
N GLY A 283 6.97 0.22 -17.11
CA GLY A 283 5.68 0.43 -16.47
C GLY A 283 5.72 0.37 -14.93
N ALA A 284 6.89 0.54 -14.31
CA ALA A 284 7.02 0.45 -12.86
C ALA A 284 6.86 1.82 -12.16
N LEU A 285 6.02 1.86 -11.12
CA LEU A 285 5.93 2.96 -10.17
C LEU A 285 6.53 2.53 -8.84
N PHE A 286 7.63 3.15 -8.41
CA PHE A 286 8.16 2.95 -7.07
C PHE A 286 7.74 4.13 -6.18
N LEU A 287 6.98 3.84 -5.11
CA LEU A 287 6.74 4.76 -4.02
C LEU A 287 7.39 4.25 -2.76
N TYR A 288 8.20 5.09 -2.12
CA TYR A 288 8.96 4.71 -0.94
C TYR A 288 8.72 5.71 0.18
N ALA A 289 8.04 5.26 1.25
CA ALA A 289 7.66 6.10 2.37
C ALA A 289 8.79 6.25 3.40
N VAL A 290 9.17 7.49 3.71
CA VAL A 290 10.27 7.83 4.64
C VAL A 290 9.89 8.95 5.60
N PRO A 291 10.48 9.00 6.80
CA PRO A 291 10.34 10.14 7.69
C PRO A 291 11.26 11.30 7.26
N PRO A 292 10.97 12.55 7.66
CA PRO A 292 11.79 13.70 7.30
C PRO A 292 13.28 13.60 7.72
N PRO A 293 13.64 13.04 8.91
CA PRO A 293 15.04 12.77 9.27
C PRO A 293 15.82 11.94 8.26
N PHE A 294 15.18 11.07 7.47
CA PHE A 294 15.88 10.37 6.39
C PHE A 294 16.44 11.37 5.34
N ILE A 295 15.66 12.40 5.00
CA ILE A 295 16.04 13.43 4.03
C ILE A 295 17.08 14.41 4.59
N TYR A 296 16.95 14.79 5.87
CA TYR A 296 17.80 15.82 6.48
C TYR A 296 19.07 15.27 7.14
N ASP A 297 19.04 14.05 7.68
CA ASP A 297 20.15 13.49 8.46
C ASP A 297 20.89 12.36 7.73
N ILE A 298 20.19 11.52 6.96
CA ILE A 298 20.80 10.38 6.25
C ILE A 298 21.28 10.82 4.86
N VAL A 299 20.38 11.29 4.00
CA VAL A 299 20.68 11.59 2.59
C VAL A 299 21.93 12.48 2.41
N PRO A 300 22.16 13.55 3.20
CA PRO A 300 23.33 14.40 3.01
C PRO A 300 24.67 13.69 3.26
N LYS A 301 24.68 12.57 3.99
CA LYS A 301 25.88 11.73 4.20
C LYS A 301 26.24 10.91 2.95
N TYR A 302 25.31 10.78 1.99
CA TYR A 302 25.45 9.93 0.81
C TYR A 302 25.23 10.74 -0.48
N PRO A 303 26.27 11.44 -0.99
CA PRO A 303 26.15 12.36 -2.13
C PRO A 303 25.56 11.72 -3.40
N ALA A 304 25.85 10.44 -3.65
CA ALA A 304 25.33 9.74 -4.83
C ALA A 304 23.80 9.59 -4.80
N LEU A 305 23.22 9.29 -3.63
CA LEU A 305 21.77 9.25 -3.46
C LEU A 305 21.20 10.68 -3.48
N GLN A 306 21.85 11.62 -2.79
CA GLN A 306 21.42 13.02 -2.73
C GLN A 306 21.23 13.61 -4.14
N GLN A 307 22.21 13.43 -5.04
CA GLN A 307 22.12 13.91 -6.43
C GLN A 307 20.94 13.34 -7.21
N ARG A 308 20.43 12.16 -6.83
CA ARG A 308 19.28 11.53 -7.49
C ARG A 308 17.94 12.01 -6.97
N ILE A 309 17.88 12.40 -5.69
CA ILE A 309 16.62 12.79 -5.04
C ILE A 309 16.48 14.30 -4.83
N GLN A 310 17.56 15.07 -4.98
CA GLN A 310 17.53 16.52 -4.87
C GLN A 310 16.69 17.12 -5.99
N ALA A 311 15.77 18.01 -5.61
CA ALA A 311 14.94 18.76 -6.54
C ALA A 311 14.73 20.19 -6.02
N PRO A 312 14.50 21.17 -6.91
CA PRO A 312 14.31 22.58 -6.52
C PRO A 312 13.02 22.80 -5.72
N SER A 313 12.03 21.94 -5.89
CA SER A 313 10.78 21.96 -5.13
C SER A 313 10.19 20.55 -5.02
N TYR A 314 9.23 20.37 -4.10
CA TYR A 314 8.49 19.13 -3.93
C TYR A 314 7.57 18.82 -5.11
N PHE A 315 7.15 17.57 -5.19
CA PHE A 315 6.18 17.08 -6.15
C PHE A 315 4.85 17.79 -5.97
N SER A 316 4.29 18.26 -7.08
CA SER A 316 3.01 18.95 -7.11
C SER A 316 2.42 18.85 -8.51
N LYS A 317 1.20 19.38 -8.67
CA LYS A 317 0.58 19.55 -9.99
C LYS A 317 1.44 20.34 -10.97
N SER A 318 2.20 21.34 -10.50
CA SER A 318 3.06 22.18 -11.34
C SER A 318 4.49 21.66 -11.48
N ASN A 319 4.91 20.76 -10.60
CA ASN A 319 6.21 20.09 -10.66
C ASN A 319 6.04 18.57 -10.48
N PRO A 320 5.54 17.85 -11.50
CA PRO A 320 5.38 16.41 -11.39
C PRO A 320 6.71 15.66 -11.39
N PHE A 321 7.82 16.29 -11.78
CA PHE A 321 9.11 15.60 -11.94
C PHE A 321 9.85 15.39 -10.62
N SER A 322 9.57 16.19 -9.60
CA SER A 322 10.23 16.08 -8.30
C SER A 322 10.11 14.66 -7.75
N PRO A 323 11.21 14.04 -7.29
CA PRO A 323 11.18 12.71 -6.71
C PRO A 323 10.65 12.72 -5.27
N GLN A 324 10.37 13.88 -4.66
CA GLN A 324 9.93 13.96 -3.27
C GLN A 324 8.49 14.47 -3.17
N ILE A 325 7.59 13.65 -2.65
CA ILE A 325 6.21 13.98 -2.29
C ILE A 325 6.21 14.32 -0.80
N ASN A 326 5.82 15.53 -0.42
CA ASN A 326 5.78 15.95 0.99
C ASN A 326 4.33 15.97 1.51
N LEU A 327 4.02 15.09 2.48
CA LEU A 327 2.69 14.96 3.07
C LEU A 327 2.37 16.00 4.18
N GLU A 328 3.31 16.88 4.51
CA GLU A 328 3.06 18.06 5.33
C GLU A 328 2.52 19.24 4.50
N ARG A 329 2.63 19.16 3.16
CA ARG A 329 2.11 20.17 2.23
C ARG A 329 0.86 19.65 1.53
N LEU A 330 -0.23 19.67 2.26
CA LEU A 330 -1.55 19.24 1.79
C LEU A 330 -2.33 20.39 1.13
N ASP A 331 -3.38 20.02 0.42
CA ASP A 331 -4.33 20.91 -0.26
C ASP A 331 -5.13 21.78 0.72
N VAL A 332 -5.25 21.30 1.96
CA VAL A 332 -5.99 21.97 3.03
C VAL A 332 -5.04 22.33 4.18
N PRO A 333 -5.26 23.47 4.85
CA PRO A 333 -4.53 23.80 6.07
C PRO A 333 -4.69 22.70 7.13
N ASP A 334 -3.66 22.50 7.95
CA ASP A 334 -3.68 21.48 9.02
C ASP A 334 -4.81 21.75 10.05
N GLU A 335 -5.19 23.02 10.22
CA GLU A 335 -6.32 23.46 11.06
C GLU A 335 -7.67 22.90 10.59
N GLU A 336 -7.86 22.74 9.28
CA GLU A 336 -9.11 22.28 8.68
C GLU A 336 -9.09 20.77 8.41
N LEU A 337 -7.90 20.16 8.29
CA LEU A 337 -7.72 18.78 7.88
C LEU A 337 -8.49 17.80 8.78
N LEU A 338 -8.32 17.90 10.10
CA LEU A 338 -8.97 16.99 11.06
C LEU A 338 -10.49 17.15 11.03
N THR A 339 -10.96 18.39 10.95
CA THR A 339 -12.40 18.70 10.89
C THR A 339 -13.01 18.10 9.62
N GLN A 340 -12.35 18.24 8.47
CA GLN A 340 -12.80 17.63 7.22
C GLN A 340 -12.77 16.09 7.25
N ILE A 341 -11.76 15.48 7.90
CA ILE A 341 -11.73 14.03 8.14
C ILE A 341 -12.96 13.62 8.97
N GLY A 342 -13.26 14.34 10.05
CA GLY A 342 -14.45 14.11 10.88
C GLY A 342 -15.74 14.16 10.06
N TYR A 343 -15.90 15.17 9.21
CA TYR A 343 -17.07 15.29 8.33
C TYR A 343 -17.19 14.15 7.30
N ARG A 344 -16.06 13.60 6.83
CA ARG A 344 -16.07 12.43 5.94
C ARG A 344 -16.37 11.12 6.68
N LEU A 345 -15.93 11.00 7.93
CA LEU A 345 -16.13 9.81 8.76
C LEU A 345 -17.55 9.71 9.33
N LEU A 346 -18.17 10.83 9.69
CA LEU A 346 -19.52 10.84 10.29
C LEU A 346 -20.56 10.04 9.47
N PRO A 347 -20.76 10.29 8.15
CA PRO A 347 -21.74 9.52 7.39
C PRO A 347 -21.33 8.05 7.20
N ILE A 348 -20.03 7.71 7.33
CA ILE A 348 -19.56 6.31 7.34
C ILE A 348 -19.93 5.65 8.67
N PHE A 349 -19.79 6.36 9.78
CA PHE A 349 -20.23 5.90 11.10
C PHE A 349 -21.73 5.64 11.14
N GLU A 350 -22.53 6.59 10.66
CA GLU A 350 -23.98 6.44 10.56
C GLU A 350 -24.38 5.23 9.70
N ALA A 351 -23.69 5.00 8.58
CA ALA A 351 -23.93 3.84 7.72
C ALA A 351 -23.50 2.52 8.38
N ALA A 352 -22.43 2.52 9.17
CA ALA A 352 -21.94 1.35 9.89
C ALA A 352 -22.90 0.87 10.99
N TYR A 353 -23.51 1.81 11.71
CA TYR A 353 -24.33 1.53 12.89
C TYR A 353 -25.83 1.75 12.69
N SER A 354 -26.25 2.14 11.48
CA SER A 354 -27.65 2.47 11.16
C SER A 354 -28.24 3.49 12.15
N THR A 355 -27.42 4.45 12.58
CA THR A 355 -27.79 5.51 13.53
C THR A 355 -27.67 6.88 12.87
N LYS A 356 -28.39 7.86 13.40
CA LYS A 356 -28.32 9.26 12.97
C LYS A 356 -27.94 10.15 14.14
N LEU A 357 -26.80 10.83 14.00
CA LEU A 357 -26.33 11.78 14.99
C LEU A 357 -26.75 13.19 14.58
N ASP A 358 -26.92 14.08 15.56
CA ASP A 358 -27.27 15.48 15.32
C ASP A 358 -26.11 16.18 14.59
N PRO A 359 -26.30 16.63 13.33
CA PRO A 359 -25.19 17.18 12.54
C PRO A 359 -24.60 18.48 13.12
N ALA A 360 -25.41 19.31 13.76
CA ALA A 360 -24.96 20.57 14.34
C ALA A 360 -24.11 20.30 15.58
N LEU A 361 -24.58 19.40 16.44
CA LEU A 361 -23.85 18.98 17.63
C LEU A 361 -22.54 18.27 17.28
N GLN A 362 -22.58 17.35 16.30
CA GLN A 362 -21.36 16.65 15.90
C GLN A 362 -20.37 17.59 15.21
N ALA A 363 -20.82 18.63 14.49
CA ALA A 363 -19.91 19.64 13.95
C ALA A 363 -19.17 20.40 15.07
N GLU A 364 -19.85 20.74 16.17
CA GLU A 364 -19.22 21.33 17.36
C GLU A 364 -18.22 20.36 18.01
N ASN A 365 -18.63 19.10 18.24
CA ASN A 365 -17.77 18.08 18.84
C ASN A 365 -16.52 17.78 18.00
N ILE A 366 -16.67 17.70 16.66
CA ILE A 366 -15.55 17.53 15.72
C ILE A 366 -14.57 18.70 15.85
N ALA A 367 -15.07 19.94 15.89
CA ALA A 367 -14.23 21.13 16.02
C ALA A 367 -13.46 21.14 17.35
N THR A 368 -14.14 20.85 18.45
CA THR A 368 -13.54 20.81 19.80
C THR A 368 -12.46 19.72 19.92
N LEU A 369 -12.70 18.51 19.40
CA LEU A 369 -11.69 17.45 19.35
C LEU A 369 -10.52 17.78 18.41
N SER A 370 -10.80 18.43 17.28
CA SER A 370 -9.78 18.86 16.31
C SER A 370 -8.82 19.86 16.96
N GLU A 371 -9.35 20.85 17.68
CA GLU A 371 -8.55 21.83 18.43
C GLU A 371 -7.72 21.18 19.55
N ALA A 372 -8.34 20.29 20.34
CA ALA A 372 -7.64 19.53 21.38
C ALA A 372 -6.51 18.66 20.81
N ALA A 373 -6.71 18.03 19.65
CA ALA A 373 -5.70 17.23 18.97
C ALA A 373 -4.51 18.06 18.49
N ARG A 374 -4.76 19.22 17.88
CA ARG A 374 -3.72 20.13 17.35
C ARG A 374 -2.90 20.79 18.45
N SER A 375 -3.54 21.15 19.56
CA SER A 375 -2.89 21.76 20.73
C SER A 375 -2.08 20.77 21.58
N SER A 376 -2.17 19.47 21.31
CA SER A 376 -1.38 18.44 21.98
C SER A 376 0.08 18.46 21.51
N TYR A 377 0.89 19.32 22.14
CA TYR A 377 2.31 19.60 21.85
C TYR A 377 3.28 18.39 21.79
N LEU A 378 2.82 17.18 22.14
CA LEU A 378 3.65 15.97 22.24
C LEU A 378 3.31 14.89 21.19
N ALA A 379 2.27 15.08 20.38
CA ALA A 379 1.77 14.03 19.52
C ALA A 379 2.20 14.21 18.06
N ILE A 380 3.34 13.60 17.71
CA ILE A 380 3.73 13.29 16.31
C ILE A 380 2.56 12.60 15.56
N SER A 381 1.58 12.03 16.26
CA SER A 381 0.41 11.32 15.73
C SER A 381 -0.96 11.97 16.00
N HIS A 382 -1.08 13.31 16.05
CA HIS A 382 -2.35 14.00 16.35
C HIS A 382 -3.55 13.53 15.48
N ARG A 383 -3.33 13.19 14.20
CA ARG A 383 -4.38 12.65 13.29
C ARG A 383 -4.95 11.32 13.81
N ARG A 384 -4.07 10.42 14.26
CA ARG A 384 -4.45 9.12 14.82
C ARG A 384 -5.23 9.29 16.13
N LEU A 385 -4.73 10.15 17.02
CA LEU A 385 -5.37 10.40 18.31
C LEU A 385 -6.76 11.01 18.12
N PHE A 386 -6.89 11.99 17.22
CA PHE A 386 -8.16 12.60 16.84
C PHE A 386 -9.17 11.55 16.35
N ILE A 387 -8.79 10.73 15.37
CA ILE A 387 -9.69 9.70 14.81
C ILE A 387 -10.16 8.73 15.90
N LYS A 388 -9.24 8.26 16.75
CA LYS A 388 -9.59 7.35 17.85
C LYS A 388 -10.56 8.00 18.83
N ALA A 389 -10.26 9.21 19.30
CA ALA A 389 -11.12 9.92 20.24
C ALA A 389 -12.50 10.22 19.65
N LEU A 390 -12.56 10.63 18.37
CA LEU A 390 -13.80 10.94 17.68
C LEU A 390 -14.69 9.70 17.51
N VAL A 391 -14.12 8.59 17.04
CA VAL A 391 -14.87 7.34 16.86
C VAL A 391 -15.38 6.83 18.21
N THR A 392 -14.52 6.80 19.24
CA THR A 392 -14.92 6.40 20.60
C THR A 392 -16.04 7.28 21.14
N GLU A 393 -15.96 8.60 20.94
CA GLU A 393 -16.99 9.53 21.39
C GLU A 393 -18.33 9.31 20.67
N TRP A 394 -18.33 9.02 19.36
CA TRP A 394 -19.57 8.68 18.66
C TRP A 394 -20.21 7.39 19.14
N TYR A 395 -19.43 6.35 19.47
CA TYR A 395 -19.98 5.15 20.11
C TYR A 395 -20.58 5.48 21.48
N ARG A 396 -19.87 6.26 22.29
CA ARG A 396 -20.36 6.67 23.61
C ARG A 396 -21.68 7.41 23.49
N GLN A 397 -21.78 8.37 22.57
CA GLN A 397 -23.02 9.13 22.36
C GLN A 397 -24.17 8.31 21.76
N MET A 398 -23.85 7.26 21.00
CA MET A 398 -24.85 6.32 20.49
C MET A 398 -25.51 5.52 21.63
N GLU A 399 -24.74 5.13 22.65
CA GLU A 399 -25.22 4.33 23.79
C GLU A 399 -25.77 5.17 24.95
N GLU A 400 -25.12 6.29 25.28
CA GLU A 400 -25.38 7.09 26.48
C GLU A 400 -26.17 8.39 26.18
N GLY A 401 -26.38 8.70 24.91
CA GLY A 401 -27.02 9.94 24.46
C GLY A 401 -26.03 11.02 24.05
N GLN A 402 -26.52 11.89 23.15
CA GLN A 402 -25.72 12.93 22.52
C GLN A 402 -25.56 14.16 23.42
N GLN A 403 -24.33 14.68 23.52
CA GLN A 403 -24.04 15.91 24.25
C GLN A 403 -22.88 16.68 23.62
N ALA A 404 -22.81 17.98 23.91
CA ALA A 404 -21.69 18.82 23.53
C ALA A 404 -20.51 18.50 24.44
N ILE A 405 -19.33 18.30 23.86
CA ILE A 405 -18.11 18.03 24.63
C ILE A 405 -17.41 19.34 25.03
N THR A 406 -16.85 19.37 26.23
CA THR A 406 -16.03 20.50 26.68
C THR A 406 -14.60 20.37 26.17
N GLY A 407 -13.88 21.50 26.07
CA GLY A 407 -12.46 21.49 25.69
C GLY A 407 -11.57 20.70 26.66
N GLU A 408 -11.91 20.69 27.95
CA GLU A 408 -11.22 19.88 28.97
C GLU A 408 -11.39 18.38 28.72
N TYR A 409 -12.62 17.94 28.46
CA TYR A 409 -12.92 16.55 28.10
C TYR A 409 -12.21 16.15 26.81
N ALA A 410 -12.27 16.98 25.77
CA ALA A 410 -11.62 16.70 24.50
C ALA A 410 -10.09 16.56 24.66
N THR A 411 -9.46 17.42 25.45
CA THR A 411 -8.02 17.31 25.76
C THR A 411 -7.70 15.99 26.46
N ALA A 412 -8.55 15.55 27.40
CA ALA A 412 -8.37 14.29 28.10
C ALA A 412 -8.58 13.07 27.21
N ALA A 413 -9.60 13.10 26.34
CA ALA A 413 -9.88 12.05 25.37
C ALA A 413 -8.68 11.86 24.41
N ILE A 414 -8.11 12.95 23.91
CA ILE A 414 -6.92 12.93 23.04
C ILE A 414 -5.68 12.37 23.78
N ARG A 415 -5.53 12.66 25.08
CA ARG A 415 -4.42 12.15 25.89
C ARG A 415 -4.60 10.70 26.35
N GLY A 416 -5.75 10.07 26.05
CA GLY A 416 -6.09 8.73 26.53
C GLY A 416 -6.32 8.68 28.05
N GLN A 417 -6.75 9.81 28.64
CA GLN A 417 -7.04 9.96 30.07
C GLN A 417 -8.55 10.16 30.34
N SER A 418 -9.42 9.84 29.37
CA SER A 418 -10.88 10.07 29.48
C SER A 418 -11.50 9.38 30.70
N ASP A 419 -11.06 8.17 31.04
CA ASP A 419 -11.61 7.38 32.15
C ASP A 419 -11.36 8.06 33.52
N ALA A 420 -10.27 8.83 33.65
CA ALA A 420 -9.96 9.57 34.88
C ALA A 420 -10.86 10.79 35.08
N LEU A 421 -11.40 11.35 33.99
CA LEU A 421 -12.28 12.52 34.03
C LEU A 421 -13.78 12.16 34.04
N GLY A 422 -14.17 11.03 33.46
CA GLY A 422 -15.51 10.45 33.67
C GLY A 422 -15.78 10.17 35.14
N ALA A 423 -14.78 9.63 35.86
CA ALA A 423 -14.85 9.42 37.31
C ALA A 423 -14.94 10.74 38.13
N LEU A 424 -14.34 11.83 37.63
CA LEU A 424 -14.42 13.15 38.27
C LEU A 424 -15.75 13.85 37.98
N ALA A 425 -16.30 13.72 36.77
CA ALA A 425 -17.61 14.26 36.40
C ALA A 425 -18.76 13.53 37.13
N ASP A 426 -18.69 12.20 37.25
CA ASP A 426 -19.64 11.39 38.03
C ASP A 426 -19.59 11.71 39.54
N SER A 427 -18.44 12.14 40.05
CA SER A 427 -18.31 12.57 41.45
C SER A 427 -18.94 13.95 41.72
N GLN A 428 -19.14 14.78 40.69
CA GLN A 428 -19.75 16.11 40.82
C GLN A 428 -21.28 16.11 40.59
N GLN A 429 -21.87 14.97 40.18
CA GLN A 429 -23.31 14.82 39.96
C GLN A 429 -24.06 14.02 41.05
N ARG A 430 -23.50 13.84 42.25
CA ARG A 430 -24.25 13.29 43.39
C ARG A 430 -24.51 14.34 44.47
N PRO A 431 -25.71 14.95 44.53
CA PRO A 431 -26.20 15.56 45.75
C PRO A 431 -26.99 14.51 46.53
N TYR A 432 -26.39 13.93 47.56
CA TYR A 432 -27.08 13.55 48.80
C TYR A 432 -26.07 13.42 49.94
#